data_AF-A0A2C9LGA9-F1
#
_entry.id   AF-A0A2C9LGA9-F1
#
_cell.length_a   1.000
_cell.length_b   1.000
_cell.length_c   1.000
_cell.angle_alpha   90.00
_cell.angle_beta   90.00
_cell.angle_gamma   90.00
#
_symmetry.space_group_name_H-M   'P 1'
#
loop_
_entity.id
_entity.type
_entity.pdbx_description
1 polymer ?
#
loop_
_entity_poly.entity_id
_entity_poly.type
_entity_poly.pdbx_seq_one_letter_code
_entity_poly.pdbx_strand_id
1 'polypeptide(L)'
;MWLTIIIALTGLSYIQAHKWSYDGEDGPLNWHKKFPGGCDGKSQSPIDIVPEETTYSRNLKDFAIWYDPPHPDAKFYIKNNGHTG
;
A
#
# COMPACT_ATOMS: atom_id res chain seq x y z
N MET A 1 39.58 -16.05 -34.81
CA MET A 1 38.26 -16.67 -34.59
C MET A 1 38.26 -17.37 -33.25
N TRP A 2 38.05 -16.63 -32.16
CA TRP A 2 37.53 -17.12 -30.87
C TRP A 2 36.75 -15.93 -30.30
N LEU A 3 35.43 -16.04 -30.25
CA LEU A 3 34.53 -14.97 -29.84
C LEU A 3 34.65 -14.72 -28.33
N THR A 4 34.90 -13.48 -27.94
CA THR A 4 34.66 -12.98 -26.60
C THR A 4 33.16 -12.83 -26.38
N ILE A 5 32.56 -13.71 -25.56
CA ILE A 5 31.19 -13.50 -25.06
C ILE A 5 31.29 -12.56 -23.86
N ILE A 6 31.08 -11.27 -24.09
CA ILE A 6 30.79 -10.32 -23.01
C ILE A 6 29.33 -10.56 -22.62
N ILE A 7 29.11 -11.31 -21.55
CA ILE A 7 27.80 -11.33 -20.88
C ILE A 7 27.71 -10.01 -20.11
N ALA A 8 27.28 -8.95 -20.81
CA ALA A 8 26.73 -7.77 -20.16
C ALA A 8 25.34 -8.17 -19.64
N LEU A 9 25.31 -8.83 -18.48
CA LEU A 9 24.08 -8.96 -17.68
C LEU A 9 23.80 -7.57 -17.12
N THR A 10 23.17 -6.75 -17.96
CA THR A 10 22.48 -5.54 -17.54
C THR A 10 21.61 -5.93 -16.35
N GLY A 11 21.83 -5.28 -15.22
CA GLY A 11 21.01 -5.41 -14.03
C GLY A 11 19.57 -5.07 -14.38
N LEU A 12 18.78 -6.09 -14.71
CA LEU A 12 17.34 -6.04 -14.58
C LEU A 12 17.11 -6.07 -13.08
N SER A 13 17.20 -4.89 -12.46
CA SER A 13 16.55 -4.66 -11.17
C SER A 13 15.07 -4.91 -11.41
N TYR A 14 14.62 -6.16 -11.26
CA TYR A 14 13.22 -6.44 -11.09
C TYR A 14 12.82 -5.57 -9.90
N ILE A 15 12.04 -4.51 -10.15
CA ILE A 15 11.31 -3.82 -9.09
C ILE A 15 10.26 -4.84 -8.65
N GLN A 16 10.69 -5.80 -7.86
CA GLN A 16 9.81 -6.73 -7.20
C GLN A 16 9.16 -5.90 -6.10
N ALA A 17 7.86 -5.63 -6.26
CA ALA A 17 7.06 -5.11 -5.16
C ALA A 17 7.39 -5.95 -3.92
N HIS A 18 7.78 -5.28 -2.82
CA HIS A 18 8.20 -5.97 -1.61
C HIS A 18 7.10 -6.97 -1.22
N LYS A 19 7.46 -8.25 -1.13
CA LYS A 19 6.53 -9.32 -0.74
C LYS A 19 6.05 -9.07 0.69
N TRP A 20 4.73 -8.93 0.85
CA TRP A 20 4.01 -8.81 2.11
C TRP A 20 2.74 -9.66 2.06
N SER A 21 2.22 -10.05 3.21
CA SER A 21 0.98 -10.82 3.37
C SER A 21 0.27 -10.41 4.66
N TYR A 22 -0.89 -11.01 4.94
CA TYR A 22 -1.59 -10.83 6.22
C TYR A 22 -1.19 -11.87 7.27
N ASP A 23 -0.41 -12.88 6.87
CA ASP A 23 -0.10 -14.08 7.64
C ASP A 23 1.37 -14.52 7.47
N GLY A 24 1.88 -15.28 8.44
CA GLY A 24 3.23 -15.85 8.41
C GLY A 24 4.37 -14.82 8.48
N GLU A 25 5.54 -15.18 7.94
CA GLU A 25 6.78 -14.39 8.01
C GLU A 25 6.71 -13.06 7.27
N ASP A 26 5.82 -12.95 6.28
CA ASP A 26 5.56 -11.73 5.51
C ASP A 26 4.38 -10.91 6.08
N GLY A 27 3.84 -11.32 7.24
CA GLY A 27 2.67 -10.76 7.91
C GLY A 27 2.91 -9.42 8.63
N PRO A 28 1.85 -8.78 9.16
CA PRO A 28 1.89 -7.43 9.75
C PRO A 28 2.93 -7.22 10.84
N LEU A 29 3.14 -8.23 11.70
CA LEU A 29 4.16 -8.19 12.76
C LEU A 29 5.58 -8.01 12.21
N ASN A 30 5.82 -8.35 10.94
CA ASN A 30 7.12 -8.29 10.28
C ASN A 30 7.22 -7.16 9.23
N TRP A 31 6.15 -6.42 8.93
CA TRP A 31 6.18 -5.38 7.89
C TRP A 31 7.24 -4.31 8.16
N HIS A 32 7.44 -3.91 9.42
CA HIS A 32 8.48 -2.93 9.79
C HIS A 32 9.90 -3.32 9.37
N LYS A 33 10.21 -4.62 9.31
CA LYS A 33 11.52 -5.10 8.86
C LYS A 33 11.80 -4.77 7.39
N LYS A 34 10.74 -4.68 6.58
CA LYS A 34 10.81 -4.39 5.14
C LYS A 34 10.49 -2.93 4.82
N PHE A 35 9.68 -2.29 5.65
CA PHE A 35 9.21 -0.91 5.48
C PHE A 35 9.51 -0.06 6.74
N PRO A 36 10.80 0.14 7.07
CA PRO A 36 11.20 0.91 8.25
C PRO A 36 10.77 2.39 8.10
N GLY A 37 10.33 3.00 9.19
CA GLY A 37 9.71 4.32 9.23
C GLY A 37 8.25 4.34 8.76
N GLY A 38 7.86 3.39 7.89
CA GLY A 38 6.51 3.28 7.35
C GLY A 38 5.57 2.43 8.21
N CYS A 39 6.07 1.34 8.81
CA CYS A 39 5.26 0.37 9.57
C CYS A 39 5.63 0.23 11.06
N ASP A 40 6.56 1.06 11.56
CA ASP A 40 6.99 1.15 12.97
C ASP A 40 6.90 2.58 13.53
N GLY A 41 6.18 3.47 12.83
CA GLY A 41 5.94 4.83 13.27
C GLY A 41 4.97 4.93 14.46
N LYS A 42 4.87 6.14 15.05
CA LYS A 42 3.97 6.41 16.18
C LYS A 42 2.52 6.73 15.77
N SER A 43 2.27 6.92 14.48
CA SER A 43 0.97 7.35 13.93
C SER A 43 0.46 6.34 12.90
N GLN A 44 0.47 5.06 13.28
CA GLN A 44 -0.01 3.95 12.45
C GLN A 44 -1.53 3.76 12.59
N SER A 45 -2.12 3.09 11.62
CA SER A 45 -3.53 2.68 11.61
C SER A 45 -3.62 1.17 11.33
N PRO A 46 -4.72 0.49 11.72
CA PRO A 46 -5.87 1.00 12.46
C PRO A 46 -5.55 1.29 13.94
N ILE A 47 -6.45 2.03 14.60
CA ILE A 47 -6.50 2.18 16.05
C ILE A 47 -7.89 1.79 16.55
N ASP A 48 -7.99 1.47 17.84
CA ASP A 48 -9.28 1.38 18.49
C ASP A 48 -9.81 2.80 18.78
N ILE A 49 -11.07 3.05 18.47
CA ILE A 49 -11.73 4.34 18.72
C ILE A 49 -12.66 4.15 19.91
N VAL A 50 -12.17 4.52 21.10
CA VAL A 50 -12.93 4.47 22.35
C VAL A 50 -13.80 5.72 22.45
N PRO A 51 -15.16 5.64 22.33
CA PRO A 51 -16.02 6.81 22.27
C PRO A 51 -15.85 7.79 23.44
N GLU A 52 -15.61 7.27 24.64
CA GLU A 52 -15.42 8.03 25.88
C GLU A 52 -14.11 8.84 25.88
N GLU A 53 -13.13 8.46 25.06
CA GLU A 53 -11.85 9.15 24.89
C GLU A 53 -11.84 10.10 23.69
N THR A 54 -12.94 10.15 22.91
CA THR A 54 -13.06 11.07 21.79
C THR A 54 -13.32 12.51 22.26
N THR A 55 -12.78 13.48 21.51
CA THR A 55 -13.05 14.91 21.77
C THR A 55 -13.95 15.46 20.67
N TYR A 56 -15.16 15.88 21.03
CA TYR A 56 -16.03 16.59 20.11
C TYR A 56 -15.38 17.92 19.68
N SER A 57 -15.26 18.13 18.37
CA SER A 57 -14.71 19.37 17.80
C SER A 57 -15.78 20.10 17.01
N ARG A 58 -16.29 21.21 17.56
CA ARG A 58 -17.24 22.13 16.90
C ARG A 58 -16.69 22.82 15.64
N ASN A 59 -15.38 22.71 15.41
CA ASN A 59 -14.70 23.29 14.26
C ASN A 59 -14.69 22.33 13.06
N LEU A 60 -15.08 21.06 13.26
CA LEU A 60 -15.29 20.14 12.16
C LEU A 60 -16.46 20.66 11.31
N LYS A 61 -16.20 20.81 10.02
CA LYS A 61 -17.21 21.18 9.05
C LYS A 61 -17.86 19.92 8.50
N ASP A 62 -19.12 20.05 8.11
CA ASP A 62 -19.77 19.04 7.29
C ASP A 62 -18.94 18.82 6.02
N PHE A 63 -18.84 17.56 5.59
CA PHE A 63 -18.23 17.21 4.32
C PHE A 63 -19.31 16.69 3.38
N ALA A 64 -19.23 17.11 2.12
CA ALA A 64 -20.07 16.60 1.05
C ALA A 64 -19.17 15.84 0.07
N ILE A 65 -19.60 14.64 -0.32
CA ILE A 65 -18.91 13.84 -1.33
C ILE A 65 -19.69 13.94 -2.62
N TRP A 66 -19.03 14.43 -3.66
CA TRP A 66 -19.56 14.49 -5.02
C TRP A 66 -18.66 13.63 -5.89
N TYR A 67 -19.20 12.53 -6.38
CA TYR A 67 -18.51 11.72 -7.37
C TYR A 67 -18.82 12.28 -8.75
N ASP A 68 -17.81 12.78 -9.43
CA ASP A 68 -17.96 13.13 -10.84
C ASP A 68 -18.31 11.88 -11.64
N PRO A 69 -19.30 11.95 -12.55
CA PRO A 69 -19.57 10.84 -13.44
C PRO A 69 -18.30 10.55 -14.26
N PRO A 70 -17.99 9.27 -14.49
CA PRO A 70 -16.82 8.92 -15.27
C PRO A 70 -16.93 9.51 -16.68
N HIS A 71 -15.78 9.86 -17.26
CA HIS A 71 -15.70 10.25 -18.68
C HIS A 71 -16.41 9.18 -19.55
N PRO A 72 -17.13 9.54 -20.63
CA PRO A 72 -17.90 8.59 -21.44
C PRO A 72 -17.12 7.35 -21.90
N ASP A 73 -15.81 7.51 -22.12
CA ASP A 73 -14.91 6.43 -22.56
C ASP A 73 -14.11 5.76 -21.43
N ALA A 74 -14.34 6.14 -20.17
CA ALA A 74 -13.60 5.58 -19.05
C ALA A 74 -14.00 4.12 -18.80
N LYS A 75 -12.99 3.27 -18.60
CA LYS A 75 -13.16 1.85 -18.27
C LYS A 75 -12.57 1.58 -16.89
N PHE A 76 -13.41 1.11 -15.98
CA PHE A 76 -12.99 0.70 -14.64
C PHE A 76 -13.09 -0.81 -14.52
N TYR A 77 -12.13 -1.40 -13.82
CA TYR A 77 -12.05 -2.83 -13.61
C TYR A 77 -11.97 -3.11 -12.12
N ILE A 78 -12.87 -3.96 -11.65
CA ILE A 78 -12.73 -4.58 -10.34
C ILE A 78 -11.75 -5.73 -10.52
N LYS A 79 -10.69 -5.73 -9.73
CA LYS A 79 -9.64 -6.73 -9.77
C LYS A 79 -9.38 -7.24 -8.36
N ASN A 80 -9.43 -8.55 -8.20
CA ASN A 80 -8.84 -9.20 -7.04
C ASN A 80 -7.31 -9.18 -7.21
N ASN A 81 -6.61 -8.45 -6.34
CA ASN A 81 -5.15 -8.38 -6.33
C ASN A 81 -4.51 -9.34 -5.32
N GLY A 82 -5.30 -10.18 -4.64
CA GLY A 82 -4.85 -11.12 -3.61
C GLY A 82 -4.73 -10.53 -2.20
N HIS A 83 -5.03 -9.24 -2.02
CA HIS A 83 -4.82 -8.50 -0.76
C HIS A 83 -6.07 -7.78 -0.26
N THR A 84 -7.20 -7.89 -0.96
CA THR A 84 -8.49 -7.34 -0.55
C THR A 84 -9.60 -8.23 -1.13
N GLY A 85 -10.72 -8.33 -0.41
CA GLY A 85 -11.85 -9.20 -0.71
C GLY A 85 -13.17 -8.46 -0.63
#